data_AF-A0A9N7NTF2-F1
#
_entry.id   AF-A0A9N7NTF2-F1
#
_cell.length_a   1.000
_cell.length_b   1.000
_cell.length_c   1.000
_cell.angle_alpha   90.00
_cell.angle_beta   90.00
_cell.angle_gamma   90.00
#
_symmetry.space_group_name_H-M   'P 1'
#
loop_
_entity.id
_entity.type
_entity.pdbx_description
1 polymer ?
#
loop_
_entity_poly.entity_id
_entity_poly.type
_entity_poly.pdbx_seq_one_letter_code
_entity_poly.pdbx_strand_id
1 'polypeptide(L)'
;MVFSDFNEPSVVTLDELQGLLDEWLFLSGVFNIRDWVPWLDFLDLHGYVKRMKALNRKLDRFLSYVIDGRKARKRGDERTVKDVVDVLLQLSEDPNLDVKMTSDRVKALVQNLLRGGTDTSANAVEWTILELLQHPPVIEKARDELNRVIGRNRWVNEYDFSQLPYIEAIIMESLRLHPLGTLLSPRYALEDC
;
A
#
# COMPACT_ATOMS: atom_id res chain seq x y z
N MET A 1 -10.97 11.94 -0.64
CA MET A 1 -10.54 13.35 -0.53
C MET A 1 -9.49 13.44 0.59
N VAL A 2 -8.26 12.98 0.34
CA VAL A 2 -7.22 12.75 1.39
C VAL A 2 -5.94 13.57 1.13
N PHE A 3 -5.93 14.46 0.13
CA PHE A 3 -4.71 15.13 -0.33
C PHE A 3 -4.72 16.67 -0.22
N SER A 4 -5.64 17.28 0.52
CA SER A 4 -5.86 18.74 0.43
C SER A 4 -4.91 19.64 1.22
N ASP A 5 -4.00 19.12 2.07
CA ASP A 5 -3.13 19.97 2.90
C ASP A 5 -1.62 19.69 2.75
N PHE A 6 -1.12 19.67 1.51
CA PHE A 6 0.32 19.70 1.19
C PHE A 6 0.82 21.12 0.88
N ASN A 7 0.58 22.08 1.78
CA ASN A 7 1.12 23.45 1.62
C ASN A 7 2.38 23.71 2.47
N GLU A 8 2.97 22.67 3.07
CA GLU A 8 4.36 22.70 3.52
C GLU A 8 5.24 22.10 2.42
N PRO A 9 6.47 22.61 2.19
CA PRO A 9 7.36 22.05 1.18
C PRO A 9 7.71 20.61 1.60
N SER A 10 7.01 19.65 1.01
CA SER A 10 7.26 18.24 1.26
C SER A 10 8.70 17.92 0.87
N VAL A 11 9.39 17.16 1.73
CA VAL A 11 10.79 16.76 1.49
C VAL A 11 10.93 15.91 0.22
N VAL A 12 9.83 15.35 -0.28
CA VAL A 12 9.72 14.45 -1.43
C VAL A 12 8.47 14.83 -2.23
N THR A 13 8.54 14.81 -3.57
CA THR A 13 7.36 15.02 -4.44
C THR A 13 6.55 13.74 -4.60
N LEU A 14 5.32 13.80 -5.12
CA LEU A 14 4.51 12.59 -5.34
C LEU A 14 5.20 11.62 -6.32
N ASP A 15 5.73 12.13 -7.43
CA ASP A 15 6.45 11.32 -8.43
C ASP A 15 7.70 10.68 -7.83
N GLU A 16 8.43 11.40 -6.97
CA GLU A 16 9.58 10.83 -6.27
C GLU A 16 9.15 9.74 -5.29
N LEU A 17 8.05 9.94 -4.53
CA LEU A 17 7.52 8.94 -3.62
C LEU A 17 7.09 7.66 -4.37
N GLN A 18 6.41 7.81 -5.51
CA GLN A 18 6.05 6.68 -6.38
C GLN A 18 7.31 5.92 -6.83
N GLY A 19 8.32 6.63 -7.34
CA GLY A 19 9.59 6.01 -7.72
C GLY A 19 10.31 5.29 -6.57
N LEU A 20 10.21 5.79 -5.34
CA LEU A 20 10.73 5.09 -4.15
C LEU A 20 9.95 3.80 -3.86
N LEU A 21 8.61 3.82 -3.97
CA LEU A 21 7.78 2.64 -3.74
C LEU A 21 8.01 1.56 -4.81
N ASP A 22 8.15 1.96 -6.07
CA ASP A 22 8.44 1.05 -7.20
C ASP A 22 9.82 0.39 -7.04
N GLU A 23 10.85 1.18 -6.72
CA GLU A 23 12.18 0.64 -6.46
C GLU A 23 12.17 -0.32 -5.26
N TRP A 24 11.41 0.01 -4.22
CA TRP A 24 11.26 -0.85 -3.05
C TRP A 24 10.59 -2.19 -3.39
N LEU A 25 9.53 -2.16 -4.20
CA LEU A 25 8.82 -3.36 -4.65
C LEU A 25 9.74 -4.25 -5.49
N PHE A 26 10.46 -3.66 -6.45
CA PHE A 26 11.44 -4.36 -7.27
C PHE A 26 12.53 -5.01 -6.41
N LEU A 27 13.15 -4.25 -5.50
CA LEU A 27 14.22 -4.74 -4.64
C LEU A 27 13.76 -5.80 -3.62
N SER A 28 12.46 -5.84 -3.31
CA SER A 28 11.88 -6.85 -2.42
C SER A 28 11.56 -8.18 -3.13
N GLY A 29 11.37 -8.15 -4.45
CA GLY A 29 11.02 -9.34 -5.26
C GLY A 29 12.16 -9.89 -6.13
N VAL A 30 13.25 -9.14 -6.27
CA VAL A 30 14.38 -9.51 -7.12
C VAL A 30 15.17 -10.70 -6.55
N PHE A 31 15.55 -11.62 -7.43
CA PHE A 31 16.44 -12.72 -7.07
C PHE A 31 17.82 -12.18 -6.67
N ASN A 32 18.24 -12.51 -5.46
CA ASN A 32 19.54 -12.16 -4.93
C ASN A 32 20.30 -13.42 -4.51
N ILE A 33 21.40 -13.73 -5.20
CA ILE A 33 22.17 -14.97 -5.00
C ILE A 33 22.67 -15.13 -3.55
N ARG A 34 22.92 -14.02 -2.86
CA ARG A 34 23.30 -13.97 -1.45
C ARG A 34 22.28 -14.67 -0.55
N ASP A 35 21.00 -14.52 -0.85
CA ASP A 35 19.91 -15.06 -0.02
C ASP A 35 19.75 -16.58 -0.20
N TRP A 36 20.32 -17.14 -1.27
CA TRP A 36 20.22 -18.56 -1.62
C TRP A 36 21.52 -19.34 -1.40
N VAL A 37 22.67 -18.66 -1.46
CA VAL A 37 23.99 -19.28 -1.43
C VAL A 37 24.83 -18.64 -0.32
N PRO A 38 24.79 -19.17 0.92
CA PRO A 38 25.39 -18.52 2.09
C PRO A 38 26.90 -18.21 1.96
N TRP A 39 27.66 -18.99 1.20
CA TRP A 39 29.10 -18.74 1.02
C TRP A 39 29.41 -17.59 0.04
N LEU A 40 28.41 -17.06 -0.68
CA LEU A 40 28.54 -15.88 -1.56
C LEU A 40 27.99 -14.60 -0.91
N ASP A 41 27.75 -14.61 0.41
CA ASP A 41 27.16 -13.49 1.15
C ASP A 41 27.94 -12.17 1.05
N PHE A 42 29.26 -12.26 0.83
CA PHE A 42 30.15 -11.11 0.67
C PHE A 42 30.02 -10.42 -0.69
N LEU A 43 29.37 -11.05 -1.68
CA LEU A 43 29.24 -10.54 -3.03
C LEU A 43 27.88 -9.86 -3.25
N ASP A 44 27.87 -8.52 -3.29
CA ASP A 44 26.72 -7.74 -3.79
C ASP A 44 26.84 -7.57 -5.32
N LEU A 45 26.87 -8.68 -6.07
CA LEU A 45 27.18 -8.70 -7.52
C LEU A 45 26.32 -7.73 -8.33
N HIS A 46 25.05 -7.58 -7.94
CA HIS A 46 24.08 -6.73 -8.63
C HIS A 46 23.87 -5.38 -7.92
N GLY A 47 24.53 -5.13 -6.79
CA GLY A 47 24.40 -3.89 -6.03
C GLY A 47 23.05 -3.72 -5.31
N TYR A 48 22.22 -4.76 -5.21
CA TYR A 48 20.86 -4.67 -4.65
C TYR A 48 20.88 -4.30 -3.17
N VAL A 49 21.85 -4.81 -2.40
CA VAL A 49 21.98 -4.45 -0.98
C VAL A 49 22.32 -2.97 -0.84
N LYS A 50 23.25 -2.46 -1.64
CA LYS A 50 23.59 -1.03 -1.66
C LYS A 50 22.40 -0.16 -2.05
N ARG A 51 21.63 -0.58 -3.07
CA ARG A 51 20.41 0.11 -3.51
C ARG A 51 19.34 0.13 -2.42
N MET A 52 19.06 -1.01 -1.78
CA MET A 52 18.10 -1.12 -0.69
C MET A 52 18.47 -0.23 0.50
N LYS A 53 19.77 -0.14 0.85
CA LYS A 53 20.26 0.79 1.88
C LYS A 53 20.10 2.26 1.48
N ALA A 54 20.32 2.61 0.22
CA ALA A 54 20.10 3.97 -0.27
C ALA A 54 18.62 4.36 -0.23
N LEU A 55 17.76 3.46 -0.69
CA LEU A 55 16.31 3.59 -0.66
C LEU A 55 15.77 3.73 0.77
N ASN A 56 16.18 2.85 1.68
CA ASN A 56 15.77 2.92 3.09
C ASN A 56 16.13 4.27 3.74
N ARG A 57 17.28 4.86 3.41
CA ARG A 57 17.65 6.20 3.91
C ARG A 57 16.73 7.32 3.39
N LYS A 58 16.25 7.21 2.15
CA LYS A 58 15.30 8.19 1.58
C LYS A 58 13.91 8.05 2.20
N LEU A 59 13.41 6.81 2.30
CA LEU A 59 12.12 6.52 2.92
C LEU A 59 12.12 6.90 4.40
N ASP A 60 13.18 6.59 5.14
CA ASP A 60 13.31 6.95 6.56
C ASP A 60 13.28 8.47 6.77
N ARG A 61 13.96 9.24 5.91
CA ARG A 61 13.92 10.70 5.95
C ARG A 61 12.51 11.23 5.70
N PHE A 62 11.82 10.71 4.69
CA PHE A 62 10.45 11.10 4.37
C PHE A 62 9.50 10.79 5.52
N LEU A 63 9.54 9.57 6.06
CA LEU A 63 8.65 9.14 7.14
C LEU A 63 8.93 9.88 8.45
N SER A 64 10.21 10.17 8.73
CA SER A 64 10.59 10.99 9.89
C SER A 64 10.03 12.40 9.76
N TYR A 65 10.15 13.03 8.59
CA TYR A 65 9.53 14.34 8.31
C TYR A 65 8.01 14.33 8.55
N VAL A 66 7.29 13.33 8.02
CA VAL A 66 5.84 13.18 8.20
C VAL A 66 5.48 13.04 9.68
N ILE A 67 6.17 12.15 10.41
CA ILE A 67 5.89 11.88 11.83
C ILE A 67 6.22 13.08 12.71
N ASP A 68 7.35 13.74 12.49
CA ASP A 68 7.77 14.87 13.32
C ASP A 68 6.87 16.09 13.10
N GLY A 69 6.42 16.31 11.86
CA GLY A 69 5.39 17.31 11.54
C GLY A 69 4.08 17.06 12.30
N ARG A 70 3.63 15.80 12.38
CA ARG A 70 2.43 15.40 13.14
C ARG A 70 2.58 15.63 14.64
N LYS A 71 3.72 15.22 15.21
CA LYS A 71 4.04 15.42 16.63
C LYS A 71 4.13 16.90 17.01
N ALA A 72 4.52 17.78 16.08
CA ALA A 72 4.52 19.22 16.29
C ALA A 72 3.09 19.78 16.31
N ARG A 73 2.24 19.39 15.35
CA ARG A 73 0.84 19.84 15.25
C ARG A 73 -0.04 19.41 16.42
N LYS A 74 0.13 18.17 16.92
CA LYS A 74 -0.65 17.63 18.07
C LYS A 74 -0.51 18.45 19.36
N ARG A 75 0.54 19.26 19.50
CA ARG A 75 0.75 20.14 20.67
C ARG A 75 -0.07 21.44 20.63
N GLY A 76 -0.74 21.75 19.51
CA GLY A 76 -1.40 23.03 19.29
C GLY A 76 -2.91 22.99 19.03
N ASP A 77 -3.49 21.85 18.62
CA ASP A 77 -4.91 21.79 18.23
C ASP A 77 -5.52 20.38 18.42
N GLU A 78 -6.52 20.25 19.29
CA GLU A 78 -7.24 19.00 19.60
C GLU A 78 -8.34 18.65 18.57
N ARG A 79 -8.61 19.53 17.59
CA ARG A 79 -9.74 19.38 16.64
C ARG A 79 -9.38 18.72 15.31
N THR A 80 -8.19 18.14 15.18
CA THR A 80 -7.73 17.56 13.91
C THR A 80 -8.36 16.19 13.63
N VAL A 81 -8.71 15.95 12.35
CA VAL A 81 -9.17 14.65 11.86
C VAL A 81 -8.07 13.63 12.12
N LYS A 82 -8.36 12.62 12.94
CA LYS A 82 -7.42 11.54 13.24
C LYS A 82 -7.29 10.62 12.03
N ASP A 83 -6.09 10.47 11.51
CA ASP A 83 -5.80 9.39 10.57
C ASP A 83 -4.94 8.29 11.21
N VAL A 84 -4.57 7.31 10.38
CA VAL A 84 -3.82 6.13 10.83
C VAL A 84 -2.49 6.52 11.48
N VAL A 85 -1.80 7.55 11.00
CA VAL A 85 -0.54 8.01 11.60
C VAL A 85 -0.81 8.56 13.00
N ASP A 86 -1.87 9.34 13.18
CA ASP A 86 -2.24 9.90 14.48
C ASP A 86 -2.66 8.83 15.49
N VAL A 87 -3.36 7.79 15.02
CA VAL A 87 -3.73 6.62 15.83
C VAL A 87 -2.48 5.84 16.25
N LEU A 88 -1.56 5.56 15.33
CA LEU A 88 -0.30 4.88 15.64
C LEU A 88 0.56 5.68 16.62
N LEU A 89 0.57 7.01 16.52
CA LEU A 89 1.26 7.87 17.48
C LEU A 89 0.59 7.87 18.86
N GLN A 90 -0.74 7.89 18.93
CA GLN A 90 -1.46 7.73 20.21
C GLN A 90 -1.15 6.39 20.86
N LEU A 91 -1.12 5.30 20.09
CA LEU A 91 -0.70 3.98 20.58
C LEU A 91 0.75 3.99 21.06
N SER A 92 1.65 4.75 20.43
CA SER A 92 3.05 4.86 20.88
C SER A 92 3.24 5.52 22.24
N GLU A 93 2.22 6.23 22.73
CA GLU A 93 2.22 6.89 24.04
C GLU A 93 1.65 5.99 25.15
N ASP A 94 1.00 4.86 24.81
CA ASP A 94 0.40 3.94 25.80
C ASP A 94 1.48 3.07 26.47
N PRO A 95 1.69 3.19 27.79
CA PRO A 95 2.68 2.41 28.51
C PRO A 95 2.27 0.94 28.74
N ASN A 96 1.00 0.58 28.52
CA ASN A 96 0.45 -0.74 28.82
C ASN A 96 0.51 -1.73 27.65
N LEU A 97 1.11 -1.35 26.53
CA LEU A 97 1.24 -2.25 25.37
C LEU A 97 2.27 -3.35 25.64
N ASP A 98 1.88 -4.61 25.42
CA ASP A 98 2.76 -5.78 25.47
C ASP A 98 4.00 -5.61 24.58
N VAL A 99 3.81 -4.95 23.43
CA VAL A 99 4.88 -4.62 22.49
C VAL A 99 5.00 -3.10 22.39
N LYS A 100 6.06 -2.55 22.97
CA LYS A 100 6.34 -1.11 22.93
C LYS A 100 6.38 -0.58 21.50
N MET A 101 5.53 0.36 21.17
CA MET A 101 5.46 0.96 19.85
C MET A 101 6.50 2.10 19.73
N THR A 102 7.68 1.78 19.22
CA THR A 102 8.77 2.76 19.01
C THR A 102 8.54 3.60 17.75
N SER A 103 9.23 4.74 17.63
CA SER A 103 9.12 5.59 16.43
C SER A 103 9.49 4.84 15.15
N ASP A 104 10.46 3.92 15.20
CA ASP A 104 10.83 3.10 14.04
C ASP A 104 9.74 2.09 13.66
N ARG A 105 9.03 1.52 14.65
CA ARG A 105 7.88 0.64 14.41
C ARG A 105 6.71 1.40 13.79
N VAL A 106 6.45 2.62 14.25
CA VAL A 106 5.44 3.51 13.61
C VAL A 106 5.82 3.80 12.16
N LYS A 107 7.07 4.20 11.89
CA LYS A 107 7.56 4.41 10.51
C LYS A 107 7.37 3.16 9.65
N ALA A 108 7.75 1.99 10.15
CA ALA A 108 7.62 0.73 9.43
C ALA A 108 6.16 0.38 9.12
N LEU A 109 5.22 0.60 10.06
CA LEU A 109 3.80 0.35 9.81
C LEU A 109 3.21 1.31 8.77
N VAL A 110 3.57 2.60 8.83
CA VAL A 110 3.16 3.58 7.82
C VAL A 110 3.71 3.21 6.44
N GLN A 111 4.98 2.81 6.37
CA GLN A 111 5.61 2.33 5.14
C GLN A 111 4.88 1.12 4.56
N ASN A 112 4.54 0.13 5.42
CA ASN A 112 3.80 -1.06 4.99
C ASN A 112 2.41 -0.72 4.44
N LEU A 113 1.70 0.23 5.04
CA LEU A 113 0.40 0.67 4.56
C LEU A 113 0.50 1.39 3.21
N LEU A 114 1.46 2.31 3.05
CA LEU A 114 1.67 3.02 1.80
C LEU A 114 2.00 2.06 0.65
N ARG A 115 2.96 1.15 0.88
CA ARG A 115 3.35 0.14 -0.11
C ARG A 115 2.20 -0.83 -0.40
N GLY A 116 1.58 -1.37 0.65
CA GLY A 116 0.55 -2.39 0.52
C GLY A 116 -0.75 -1.89 -0.11
N GLY A 117 -1.06 -0.59 0.00
CA GLY A 117 -2.31 -0.02 -0.51
C GLY A 117 -2.19 0.67 -1.87
N THR A 118 -1.00 1.13 -2.28
CA THR A 118 -0.86 1.96 -3.49
C THR A 118 -0.77 1.11 -4.75
N ASP A 119 0.31 0.35 -4.91
CA ASP A 119 0.59 -0.41 -6.13
C ASP A 119 -0.44 -1.52 -6.37
N THR A 120 -0.83 -2.24 -5.32
CA THR A 120 -1.82 -3.33 -5.39
C THR A 120 -3.17 -2.86 -5.90
N SER A 121 -3.69 -1.76 -5.35
CA SER A 121 -5.00 -1.20 -5.73
C SER A 121 -4.97 -0.63 -7.15
N ALA A 122 -3.88 0.05 -7.52
CA ALA A 122 -3.70 0.58 -8.86
C ALA A 122 -3.69 -0.54 -9.90
N ASN A 123 -2.88 -1.59 -9.68
CA ASN A 123 -2.80 -2.75 -10.56
C ASN A 123 -4.13 -3.51 -10.63
N ALA A 124 -4.86 -3.65 -9.52
CA ALA A 124 -6.18 -4.29 -9.52
C ALA A 124 -7.17 -3.57 -10.44
N VAL A 125 -7.22 -2.23 -10.35
CA VAL A 125 -8.09 -1.40 -11.20
C VAL A 125 -7.65 -1.45 -12.65
N GLU A 126 -6.34 -1.34 -12.91
CA GLU A 126 -5.77 -1.38 -14.26
C GLU A 126 -6.12 -2.68 -14.99
N TRP A 127 -5.84 -3.83 -14.37
CA TRP A 127 -6.18 -5.14 -14.95
C TRP A 127 -7.68 -5.31 -15.14
N THR A 128 -8.49 -4.88 -14.17
CA THR A 128 -9.96 -4.97 -14.29
C THR A 128 -10.47 -4.14 -15.46
N ILE A 129 -9.99 -2.90 -15.63
CA ILE A 129 -10.39 -2.04 -16.75
C ILE A 129 -9.90 -2.63 -18.09
N LEU A 130 -8.68 -3.16 -18.13
CA LEU A 130 -8.14 -3.79 -19.33
C LEU A 130 -8.99 -4.97 -19.79
N GLU A 131 -9.35 -5.88 -18.88
CA GLU A 131 -10.22 -7.03 -19.17
C GLU A 131 -11.61 -6.59 -19.64
N LEU A 132 -12.18 -5.57 -19.01
CA LEU A 132 -13.46 -4.99 -19.43
C LEU A 132 -13.40 -4.44 -20.85
N LEU A 133 -12.34 -3.68 -21.19
CA LEU A 133 -12.18 -3.12 -22.55
C LEU A 133 -12.02 -4.20 -23.62
N GLN A 134 -11.42 -5.34 -23.28
CA GLN A 134 -11.29 -6.49 -24.18
C GLN A 134 -12.59 -7.30 -24.31
N HIS A 135 -13.54 -7.13 -23.37
CA HIS A 135 -14.79 -7.88 -23.33
C HIS A 135 -16.04 -6.97 -23.27
N PRO A 136 -16.40 -6.28 -24.38
CA PRO A 136 -17.55 -5.38 -24.42
C PRO A 136 -18.89 -5.96 -23.92
N PRO A 137 -19.24 -7.24 -24.19
CA PRO A 137 -20.47 -7.83 -23.64
C PRO A 137 -20.51 -7.89 -22.11
N VAL A 138 -19.35 -7.95 -21.44
CA VAL A 138 -19.26 -7.94 -19.98
C VAL A 138 -19.54 -6.54 -19.44
N ILE A 139 -19.02 -5.50 -20.09
CA ILE A 139 -19.30 -4.10 -19.74
C ILE A 139 -20.81 -3.81 -19.80
N GLU A 140 -21.49 -4.26 -20.85
CA GLU A 140 -22.92 -3.99 -21.00
C GLU A 140 -23.74 -4.65 -19.89
N LYS A 141 -23.43 -5.88 -19.51
CA LYS A 141 -24.08 -6.55 -18.36
C LYS A 141 -23.80 -5.84 -17.04
N ALA A 142 -22.58 -5.33 -16.83
CA ALA A 142 -22.24 -4.56 -15.64
C ALA A 142 -23.02 -3.23 -15.57
N ARG A 143 -23.20 -2.56 -16.72
CA ARG A 143 -24.05 -1.37 -16.84
C ARG A 143 -25.51 -1.68 -16.56
N ASP A 144 -26.02 -2.80 -17.05
CA ASP A 144 -27.40 -3.23 -16.78
C ASP A 144 -27.62 -3.48 -15.27
N GLU A 145 -26.67 -4.13 -14.60
CA GLU A 145 -26.71 -4.31 -13.15
C GLU A 145 -26.74 -2.96 -12.40
N LEU A 146 -25.83 -2.04 -12.75
CA LEU A 146 -25.79 -0.70 -12.15
C LEU A 146 -27.08 0.08 -12.38
N ASN A 147 -27.61 0.08 -13.61
CA ASN A 147 -28.86 0.77 -13.95
C ASN A 147 -30.05 0.18 -13.18
N ARG A 148 -30.07 -1.15 -12.95
CA ARG A 148 -31.13 -1.84 -12.21
C ARG A 148 -31.09 -1.55 -10.71
N VAL A 149 -29.90 -1.56 -10.10
CA VAL A 149 -29.74 -1.51 -8.64
C VAL A 149 -29.62 -0.06 -8.14
N ILE A 150 -28.85 0.76 -8.84
CA ILE A 150 -28.52 2.14 -8.43
C ILE A 150 -29.39 3.16 -9.17
N GLY A 151 -29.68 2.89 -10.44
CA GLY A 151 -30.32 3.85 -11.34
C GLY A 151 -29.36 4.97 -11.76
N ARG A 152 -29.92 6.10 -12.22
CA ARG A 152 -29.14 7.24 -12.77
C ARG A 152 -29.19 8.50 -11.92
N ASN A 153 -29.86 8.46 -10.78
CA ASN A 153 -30.16 9.65 -9.97
C ASN A 153 -29.18 9.85 -8.80
N ARG A 154 -28.24 8.92 -8.58
CA ARG A 154 -27.28 8.98 -7.48
C ARG A 154 -25.98 8.25 -7.83
N TRP A 155 -24.93 8.57 -7.09
CA TRP A 155 -23.66 7.86 -7.13
C TRP A 155 -23.73 6.53 -6.36
N VAL A 156 -22.82 5.61 -6.72
CA VAL A 156 -22.60 4.35 -6.02
C VAL A 156 -22.00 4.62 -4.64
N ASN A 157 -22.52 3.96 -3.61
CA ASN A 157 -21.99 3.99 -2.25
C ASN A 157 -21.45 2.62 -1.86
N GLU A 158 -20.59 2.58 -0.84
CA GLU A 158 -19.97 1.33 -0.34
C GLU A 158 -21.01 0.28 0.09
N TYR A 159 -22.12 0.72 0.69
CA TYR A 159 -23.21 -0.18 1.13
C TYR A 159 -23.94 -0.88 -0.03
N ASP A 160 -23.86 -0.33 -1.25
CA ASP A 160 -24.50 -0.91 -2.42
C ASP A 160 -23.75 -2.14 -2.95
N PHE A 161 -22.49 -2.34 -2.54
CA PHE A 161 -21.64 -3.41 -3.09
C PHE A 161 -22.27 -4.80 -2.92
N SER A 162 -22.94 -5.04 -1.79
CA SER A 162 -23.68 -6.29 -1.53
C SER A 162 -24.80 -6.59 -2.53
N GLN A 163 -25.26 -5.59 -3.29
CA GLN A 163 -26.30 -5.69 -4.31
C GLN A 163 -25.74 -5.70 -5.73
N LEU A 164 -24.41 -5.73 -5.90
CA LEU A 164 -23.72 -5.70 -7.20
C LEU A 164 -22.91 -6.99 -7.44
N PRO A 165 -23.54 -8.18 -7.42
CA PRO A 165 -22.85 -9.46 -7.51
C PRO A 165 -22.11 -9.67 -8.84
N TYR A 166 -22.57 -9.06 -9.94
CA TYR A 166 -21.89 -9.18 -11.23
C TYR A 166 -20.62 -8.33 -11.27
N ILE A 167 -20.64 -7.13 -10.70
CA ILE A 167 -19.41 -6.33 -10.53
C ILE A 167 -18.43 -7.01 -9.58
N GLU A 168 -18.90 -7.58 -8.47
CA GLU A 168 -18.06 -8.38 -7.59
C GLU A 168 -17.41 -9.55 -8.34
N ALA A 169 -18.19 -10.27 -9.15
CA ALA A 169 -17.68 -11.36 -9.99
C ALA A 169 -16.61 -10.88 -10.99
N ILE A 170 -16.78 -9.69 -11.59
CA ILE A 170 -15.77 -9.09 -12.49
C ILE A 170 -14.46 -8.83 -11.74
N ILE A 171 -14.53 -8.27 -10.53
CA ILE A 171 -13.34 -7.98 -9.72
C ILE A 171 -12.64 -9.30 -9.35
N MET A 172 -13.40 -10.28 -8.88
CA MET A 172 -12.87 -11.58 -8.46
C MET A 172 -12.26 -12.34 -9.65
N GLU A 173 -12.89 -12.29 -10.83
CA GLU A 173 -12.36 -12.94 -12.03
C GLU A 173 -11.10 -12.24 -12.55
N SER A 174 -11.06 -10.91 -12.51
CA SER A 174 -9.87 -10.13 -12.86
C SER A 174 -8.69 -10.49 -11.95
N LEU A 175 -8.92 -10.62 -10.64
CA LEU A 175 -7.88 -11.04 -9.68
C LEU A 175 -7.50 -12.52 -9.83
N ARG A 176 -8.41 -13.38 -10.32
CA ARG A 176 -8.12 -14.79 -10.63
C ARG A 176 -7.21 -14.91 -11.86
N LEU A 177 -7.45 -14.09 -12.88
CA LEU A 177 -6.65 -14.05 -14.11
C LEU A 177 -5.31 -13.34 -13.89
N HIS A 178 -5.32 -12.22 -13.16
CA HIS A 178 -4.17 -11.34 -12.92
C HIS A 178 -3.91 -11.19 -11.41
N PRO A 179 -3.36 -12.23 -10.76
CA PRO A 179 -3.10 -12.17 -9.32
C PRO A 179 -2.01 -11.13 -9.01
N LEU A 180 -2.29 -10.22 -8.07
CA LEU A 180 -1.36 -9.16 -7.62
C LEU A 180 -0.10 -9.69 -6.93
N GLY A 181 -0.07 -10.98 -6.59
CA GLY A 181 1.09 -11.66 -6.01
C GLY A 181 1.09 -13.14 -6.38
N THR A 182 1.82 -13.50 -7.44
CA THR A 182 1.84 -14.86 -8.01
C THR A 182 2.35 -15.93 -7.04
N LEU A 183 3.36 -15.62 -6.22
CA LEU A 183 3.97 -16.56 -5.27
C LEU A 183 3.67 -16.23 -3.79
N LEU A 184 2.76 -15.29 -3.53
CA LEU A 184 2.53 -14.70 -2.20
C LEU A 184 3.85 -14.27 -1.53
N SER A 185 3.81 -13.96 -0.23
CA SER A 185 5.03 -13.75 0.55
C SER A 185 5.60 -15.10 1.02
N PRO A 186 6.93 -15.30 1.00
CA PRO A 186 7.56 -16.52 1.54
C PRO A 186 7.11 -16.80 2.97
N ARG A 187 6.85 -18.08 3.26
CA ARG A 187 6.50 -18.55 4.61
C ARG A 187 7.61 -19.42 5.17
N TYR A 188 7.75 -19.40 6.49
CA TYR A 188 8.65 -20.27 7.24
C TYR A 188 7.84 -21.03 8.30
N ALA A 189 8.14 -22.31 8.50
CA ALA A 189 7.55 -23.10 9.57
C ALA A 189 8.12 -22.62 10.92
N LEU A 190 7.24 -22.39 11.90
CA LEU A 190 7.63 -21.98 13.25
C LEU A 190 7.98 -23.19 14.13
N GLU A 191 7.40 -24.34 13.82
CA GLU A 191 7.58 -25.60 14.52
C GLU A 191 7.70 -26.72 13.47
N ASP A 192 8.40 -27.80 13.84
CA ASP A 192 8.49 -28.99 13.01
C ASP A 192 7.12 -29.68 12.90
N CYS A 193 6.83 -30.24 11.74
CA CYS A 193 5.60 -30.97 11.45
C CYS A 193 5.61 -32.42 11.93
#